data_AF-A0A8S4A757-F1
#
_entry.id   AF-A0A8S4A757-F1
#
_cell.length_a   1.000
_cell.length_b   1.000
_cell.length_c   1.000
_cell.angle_alpha   90.00
_cell.angle_beta   90.00
_cell.angle_gamma   90.00
#
_symmetry.space_group_name_H-M   'P 1'
#
loop_
_entity.id
_entity.type
_entity.pdbx_description
1 polymer ?
#
loop_
_entity_poly.entity_id
_entity_poly.type
_entity_poly.pdbx_seq_one_letter_code
_entity_poly.pdbx_strand_id
1 'polypeptide(L)' 'FIPPTKGTAIINGYDICENIAGVRKSLSLCPQHNILFDVLTVKEHLWFFAR' A
#
# COMPACT_ATOMS: atom_id res chain seq x y z
N PHE A 1 5.37 11.06 3.37
CA PHE A 1 4.04 10.91 4.01
C PHE A 1 3.27 12.18 3.73
N ILE A 2 2.07 12.08 3.17
CA ILE A 2 1.22 13.24 2.88
C ILE A 2 0.10 13.21 3.92
N PRO A 3 0.06 14.16 4.88
CA PRO A 3 -1.00 14.21 5.87
C PRO A 3 -2.33 14.62 5.21
N PRO A 4 -3.47 14.22 5.79
CA PRO A 4 -4.77 14.69 5.32
C PRO A 4 -4.86 16.21 5.46
N THR A 5 -5.52 16.86 4.49
CA THR A 5 -5.76 18.31 4.56
C THR A 5 -6.72 18.66 5.69
N LYS A 6 -7.77 17.86 5.90
CA LYS A 6 -8.72 17.90 7.04
C LYS A 6 -9.36 16.52 7.24
N GLY A 7 -9.87 16.25 8.44
CA GLY A 7 -10.68 15.05 8.75
C GLY A 7 -9.88 13.78 9.01
N THR A 8 -10.59 12.65 9.06
CA THR A 8 -10.02 11.31 9.26
C THR A 8 -10.79 10.24 8.49
N ALA A 9 -10.22 9.04 8.41
CA ALA A 9 -10.83 7.84 7.87
C ALA A 9 -10.48 6.62 8.75
N ILE A 10 -11.43 5.70 8.89
CA ILE A 10 -11.24 4.45 9.64
C ILE A 10 -11.26 3.28 8.64
N ILE A 11 -10.21 2.46 8.68
CA ILE A 11 -10.05 1.29 7.82
C ILE A 11 -9.72 0.10 8.69
N ASN A 12 -10.56 -0.93 8.65
CA ASN A 12 -10.42 -2.14 9.47
C ASN A 12 -10.19 -1.84 10.97
N GLY A 13 -10.89 -0.83 11.49
CA GLY A 13 -10.80 -0.41 12.88
C GLY A 13 -9.60 0.48 13.22
N TYR A 14 -8.74 0.82 12.25
CA TYR A 14 -7.60 1.71 12.43
C TYR A 14 -7.88 3.08 11.82
N ASP A 15 -7.62 4.14 12.60
CA ASP A 15 -7.64 5.51 12.13
C ASP A 15 -6.37 5.85 11.35
N ILE A 16 -6.49 6.50 10.18
CA ILE A 16 -5.36 6.82 9.29
C ILE A 16 -4.39 7.85 9.89
N CYS A 17 -4.84 8.69 10.81
CA CYS A 17 -4.05 9.71 11.49
C CYS A 17 -3.33 9.13 12.71
N GLU A 18 -3.94 8.16 13.40
CA GLU A 18 -3.36 7.56 14.61
C GLU A 18 -2.51 6.32 14.32
N ASN A 19 -2.93 5.45 13.39
CA ASN A 19 -2.24 4.18 13.13
C ASN A 19 -2.25 3.78 11.65
N ILE A 20 -1.54 4.55 10.83
CA ILE A 20 -1.37 4.25 9.40
C ILE A 20 -0.67 2.91 9.15
N ALA A 21 0.16 2.45 10.08
CA ALA A 21 0.84 1.15 9.96
C ALA A 21 -0.15 -0.02 10.04
N GLY A 22 -1.13 0.05 10.95
CA GLY A 22 -2.21 -0.92 11.07
C GLY A 22 -3.09 -0.97 9.82
N VAL A 23 -3.46 0.21 9.29
CA VAL A 23 -4.20 0.34 8.03
C VAL A 23 -3.46 -0.37 6.87
N ARG A 24 -2.16 -0.09 6.71
CA ARG A 24 -1.33 -0.63 5.61
C ARG A 24 -1.15 -2.14 5.65
N LYS A 25 -1.31 -2.82 6.79
CA LYS A 25 -1.27 -4.28 6.85
C LYS A 25 -2.41 -4.95 6.10
N SER A 26 -3.49 -4.22 5.86
CA SER A 26 -4.72 -4.72 5.25
C SER A 26 -5.05 -4.10 3.89
N LEU A 27 -4.14 -3.27 3.37
CA LEU A 27 -4.31 -2.56 2.10
C LEU A 27 -3.04 -2.63 1.26
N SER A 28 -3.22 -2.55 -0.06
CA SER A 28 -2.13 -2.46 -1.04
C SER A 28 -2.51 -1.47 -2.13
N LEU A 29 -1.51 -0.88 -2.79
CA LEU A 29 -1.70 0.13 -3.83
C LEU A 29 -1.42 -0.48 -5.21
N CYS A 30 -2.29 -0.18 -6.19
CA CYS A 30 -2.03 -0.42 -7.60
C CYS A 30 -1.92 0.93 -8.32
N PRO A 31 -0.70 1.42 -8.63
CA PRO A 31 -0.51 2.69 -9.32
C PRO A 31 -1.06 2.67 -10.75
N GLN A 32 -1.30 3.86 -11.31
CA GLN A 32 -1.73 3.99 -12.71
C GLN A 32 -0.64 3.59 -13.71
N HIS A 33 0.63 3.87 -13.39
CA HIS A 33 1.76 3.49 -14.22
C HIS A 33 2.20 2.05 -13.90
N ASN A 34 2.78 1.39 -14.89
CA ASN A 34 3.28 0.04 -14.73
C ASN A 34 4.47 0.01 -13.75
N ILE A 35 4.39 -0.85 -12.73
CA ILE A 35 5.43 -1.05 -11.71
C ILE A 35 6.22 -2.35 -11.92
N LEU A 36 6.10 -2.97 -13.10
CA LEU A 36 6.89 -4.14 -13.45
C LEU A 36 8.35 -3.74 -13.71
N PHE A 37 9.27 -4.54 -13.18
CA PHE A 37 10.69 -4.51 -13.43
C PHE A 37 11.02 -5.37 -14.66
N ASP A 38 11.57 -4.76 -15.71
CA ASP A 38 11.83 -5.44 -16.98
C ASP A 38 12.78 -6.67 -16.87
N VAL A 39 13.60 -6.71 -15.82
CA VAL A 39 14.59 -7.76 -15.58
C VAL A 39 14.04 -8.97 -14.80
N LEU A 40 12.83 -8.88 -14.26
CA LEU A 40 12.24 -9.94 -13.44
C LEU A 40 11.18 -10.72 -14.24
N THR A 41 11.19 -12.02 -14.08
CA THR A 41 10.09 -12.88 -14.54
C THR A 41 8.82 -12.63 -13.73
N VAL A 42 7.67 -13.11 -14.23
CA VAL A 42 6.39 -13.02 -13.50
C VAL A 42 6.47 -13.66 -12.12
N LYS A 43 7.13 -14.83 -12.00
CA LYS A 43 7.29 -15.52 -10.73
C LYS A 43 8.09 -14.70 -9.72
N GLU A 44 9.18 -14.08 -10.17
CA GLU A 44 10.03 -13.24 -9.31
C GLU A 44 9.30 -11.98 -8.85
N HIS A 45 8.48 -11.37 -9.72
CA HIS A 45 7.61 -10.26 -9.33
C HIS A 45 6.62 -10.63 -8.23
N LEU A 46 5.95 -11.79 -8.35
CA LEU A 46 5.03 -12.27 -7.33
C LEU A 46 5.77 -12.50 -6.00
N TRP A 47 6.96 -13.11 -6.05
CA TRP A 47 7.79 -13.29 -4.86
C TRP A 47 8.26 -11.97 -4.23
N PHE A 48 8.55 -10.96 -5.04
CA PHE A 48 8.97 -9.64 -4.57
C PHE A 48 7.83 -8.89 -3.86
N PHE A 49 6.63 -8.87 -4.44
CA PHE A 49 5.49 -8.12 -3.90
C PHE A 49 4.68 -8.85 -2.82
N ALA A 50 4.77 -10.19 -2.75
CA ALA A 50 4.03 -10.97 -1.75
C ALA A 50 4.70 -11.00 -0.36
N ARG A 51 5.87 -10.38 -0.18
CA ARG A 51 6.52 -10.17 1.12
C ARG A 51 6.08 -8.86 1.75
#